data_AF-A0A9X4SK03-F1
#
_entry.id   AF-A0A9X4SK03-F1
#
_cell.length_a   1.000
_cell.length_b   1.000
_cell.length_c   1.000
_cell.angle_alpha   90.00
_cell.angle_beta   90.00
_cell.angle_gamma   90.00
#
_symmetry.space_group_name_H-M   'P 1'
#
loop_
_entity.id
_entity.type
_entity.pdbx_description
1 polymer ?
#
loop_
_entity_poly.entity_id
_entity_poly.type
_entity_poly.pdbx_seq_one_letter_code
_entity_poly.pdbx_strand_id
1 'polypeptide(L)'
;MGKLQELEIWLSLARALGPTKFFSVIRVCGSLDEALKYLDGPTQNKKIYSIQDARKEIDNARKIGAKIIPACDPDYPDILRNIPGCPAVITALGDVSLLSREIIAIIGGRNSSVSGRNFASKLALDLSEAGFIVVSGLARGIDTAANSVIYKNHSTIAVTASGIDVVYPRENSDLYKKITEDGGLVITELPFATKPKPQSMSSN
;
A
#
# COMPACT_ATOMS: atom_id res chain seq x y z
N MET A 1 -4.72 18.40 -19.62
CA MET A 1 -5.50 17.80 -18.52
C MET A 1 -4.95 18.32 -17.20
N GLY A 2 -5.78 18.62 -16.20
CA GLY A 2 -5.28 19.03 -14.88
C GLY A 2 -4.76 17.82 -14.07
N LYS A 3 -3.78 18.02 -13.17
CA LYS A 3 -3.17 16.91 -12.39
C LYS A 3 -4.19 16.08 -11.60
N LEU A 4 -5.26 16.70 -11.09
CA LEU A 4 -6.34 15.98 -10.40
C LEU A 4 -7.16 15.09 -11.36
N GLN A 5 -7.55 15.61 -12.52
CA GLN A 5 -8.32 14.85 -13.50
C GLN A 5 -7.51 13.66 -14.02
N GLU A 6 -6.21 13.84 -14.22
CA GLU A 6 -5.30 12.76 -14.61
C GLU A 6 -5.24 11.65 -13.55
N LEU A 7 -5.14 12.02 -12.28
CA LEU A 7 -5.16 11.07 -11.17
C LEU A 7 -6.51 10.32 -11.07
N GLU A 8 -7.63 10.99 -11.31
CA GLU A 8 -8.95 10.35 -11.30
C GLU A 8 -9.07 9.26 -12.38
N ILE A 9 -8.60 9.54 -13.61
CA ILE A 9 -8.59 8.57 -14.71
C ILE A 9 -7.61 7.44 -14.40
N TRP A 10 -6.40 7.77 -13.94
CA TRP A 10 -5.40 6.78 -13.55
C TRP A 10 -5.95 5.81 -12.50
N LEU A 11 -6.53 6.34 -11.42
CA LEU A 11 -7.09 5.53 -10.33
C LEU A 11 -8.28 4.70 -10.82
N SER A 12 -9.17 5.27 -11.63
CA SER A 12 -10.29 4.55 -12.24
C SER A 12 -9.82 3.32 -13.02
N LEU A 13 -8.86 3.51 -13.92
CA LEU A 13 -8.24 2.44 -14.70
C LEU A 13 -7.54 1.42 -13.80
N ALA A 14 -6.77 1.86 -12.80
CA ALA A 14 -6.04 1.00 -11.87
C ALA A 14 -6.93 0.17 -10.95
N ARG A 15 -8.15 0.63 -10.65
CA ARG A 15 -9.13 -0.10 -9.86
C ARG A 15 -9.93 -1.10 -10.71
N ALA A 16 -10.18 -0.76 -11.97
CA ALA A 16 -10.83 -1.63 -12.94
C ALA A 16 -9.91 -2.76 -13.44
N LEU A 17 -8.61 -2.48 -13.55
CA LEU A 17 -7.58 -3.37 -14.08
C LEU A 17 -6.60 -3.78 -12.98
N GLY A 18 -6.29 -5.08 -12.87
CA GLY A 18 -5.15 -5.51 -12.07
C GLY A 18 -3.82 -4.96 -12.62
N PRO A 19 -2.75 -4.92 -11.79
CA PRO A 19 -1.49 -4.22 -12.10
C PRO A 19 -0.88 -4.62 -13.44
N THR A 20 -0.85 -5.91 -13.77
CA THR A 20 -0.30 -6.39 -15.06
C THR A 20 -1.10 -5.91 -16.27
N LYS A 21 -2.44 -5.88 -16.17
CA LYS A 21 -3.30 -5.45 -17.27
C LYS A 21 -3.27 -3.94 -17.45
N PHE A 22 -3.17 -3.20 -16.36
CA PHE A 22 -3.13 -1.74 -16.37
C PHE A 22 -2.04 -1.21 -17.30
N PHE A 23 -0.78 -1.59 -17.07
CA PHE A 23 0.33 -1.11 -17.89
C PHE A 23 0.30 -1.62 -19.33
N SER A 24 -0.20 -2.84 -19.55
CA SER A 24 -0.37 -3.38 -20.91
C SER A 24 -1.39 -2.56 -21.71
N VAL A 25 -2.54 -2.24 -21.10
CA VAL A 25 -3.59 -1.41 -21.74
C VAL A 25 -3.07 -0.01 -22.03
N ILE A 26 -2.41 0.65 -21.07
CA ILE A 26 -1.85 1.99 -21.30
C ILE A 26 -0.81 1.98 -22.42
N ARG A 27 0.05 0.95 -22.47
CA ARG A 27 1.05 0.81 -23.53
C ARG A 27 0.42 0.65 -24.92
N VAL A 28 -0.67 -0.11 -25.03
CA VAL A 28 -1.36 -0.34 -26.31
C VAL A 28 -2.17 0.88 -26.74
N CYS A 29 -2.87 1.54 -25.81
CA CYS A 29 -3.72 2.70 -26.11
C CYS A 29 -2.93 4.00 -26.28
N GLY A 30 -1.71 4.09 -25.72
CA GLY A 30 -0.82 5.25 -25.83
C GLY A 30 -1.17 6.44 -24.94
N SER A 31 -2.38 6.51 -24.37
CA SER A 31 -2.77 7.54 -23.41
C SER A 31 -3.84 7.03 -22.42
N LEU A 32 -4.02 7.75 -21.30
CA LEU A 32 -5.06 7.45 -20.31
C LEU A 32 -6.47 7.65 -20.89
N ASP A 33 -6.67 8.71 -21.69
CA ASP A 33 -7.97 9.01 -22.30
C ASP A 33 -8.41 7.92 -23.29
N GLU A 34 -7.49 7.43 -24.12
CA GLU A 34 -7.77 6.34 -25.07
C GLU A 34 -7.98 5.01 -24.35
N ALA A 35 -7.23 4.76 -23.26
CA ALA A 35 -7.45 3.59 -22.42
C ALA A 35 -8.84 3.61 -21.74
N LEU A 36 -9.28 4.77 -21.28
CA LEU A 36 -10.62 4.94 -20.69
C LEU A 36 -11.72 4.65 -21.71
N LYS A 37 -11.64 5.25 -22.91
CA LYS A 37 -12.57 4.97 -24.02
C LYS A 37 -12.60 3.49 -24.41
N TYR A 38 -11.44 2.83 -24.41
CA TYR A 38 -11.34 1.41 -24.72
C TYR A 38 -12.06 0.53 -23.69
N LEU A 39 -12.01 0.88 -22.40
CA LEU A 39 -12.72 0.13 -21.35
C LEU A 39 -14.21 0.45 -21.27
N ASP A 40 -14.62 1.68 -21.56
CA ASP A 40 -16.02 2.11 -21.62
C ASP A 40 -16.77 1.57 -22.88
N GLY A 41 -16.07 0.87 -23.77
CA GLY A 41 -16.62 0.31 -25.00
C GLY A 41 -17.62 -0.84 -24.78
N PRO A 42 -18.57 -1.05 -25.72
CA PRO A 42 -19.70 -1.99 -25.56
C PRO A 42 -19.30 -3.48 -25.44
N THR A 43 -18.04 -3.83 -25.71
CA THR A 43 -17.52 -5.20 -25.70
C THR A 43 -16.92 -5.65 -24.36
N GLN A 44 -16.74 -4.74 -23.39
CA GLN A 44 -16.10 -5.04 -22.09
C GLN A 44 -17.15 -5.12 -20.98
N ASN A 45 -17.68 -6.31 -20.72
CA ASN A 45 -18.72 -6.57 -19.69
C ASN A 45 -18.17 -6.57 -18.25
N LYS A 46 -17.37 -5.56 -17.87
CA LYS A 46 -16.80 -5.42 -16.52
C LYS A 46 -17.32 -4.18 -15.84
N LYS A 47 -17.73 -4.32 -14.58
CA LYS A 47 -18.14 -3.24 -13.69
C LYS A 47 -16.99 -2.23 -13.55
N ILE A 48 -17.05 -1.14 -14.30
CA ILE A 48 -16.00 -0.11 -14.35
C ILE A 48 -16.01 0.63 -13.01
N TYR A 49 -14.82 0.84 -12.44
CA TYR A 49 -14.67 1.76 -11.31
C TYR A 49 -14.76 3.18 -11.87
N SER A 50 -15.88 3.87 -11.62
CA SER A 50 -16.16 5.13 -12.31
C SER A 50 -15.19 6.26 -11.91
N ILE A 51 -15.05 7.27 -12.77
CA ILE A 51 -14.32 8.51 -12.44
C ILE A 51 -14.89 9.16 -11.17
N GLN A 52 -16.20 9.07 -10.95
CA GLN A 52 -16.84 9.59 -9.75
C GLN A 52 -16.43 8.81 -8.49
N ASP A 53 -16.28 7.48 -8.58
CA ASP A 53 -15.81 6.66 -7.47
C ASP A 53 -14.32 6.88 -7.19
N ALA A 54 -13.50 7.06 -8.22
CA ALA A 54 -12.10 7.48 -8.10
C ALA A 54 -11.97 8.84 -7.39
N ARG A 55 -12.77 9.83 -7.78
CA ARG A 55 -12.82 11.12 -7.10
C ARG A 55 -13.19 10.98 -5.62
N LYS A 56 -14.21 10.18 -5.31
CA LYS A 56 -14.59 9.90 -3.91
C LYS A 56 -13.47 9.25 -3.11
N GLU A 57 -12.75 8.29 -3.69
CA GLU A 57 -11.60 7.64 -3.04
C GLU A 57 -10.46 8.63 -2.78
N ILE A 58 -10.13 9.48 -3.74
CA ILE A 58 -9.13 10.56 -3.58
C ILE A 58 -9.54 11.51 -2.46
N ASP A 59 -10.81 11.92 -2.43
CA ASP A 59 -11.32 12.82 -1.39
C ASP A 59 -11.33 12.16 0.00
N ASN A 60 -11.66 10.87 0.07
CA ASN A 60 -11.61 10.12 1.33
C ASN A 60 -10.19 9.94 1.85
N ALA A 61 -9.22 9.68 0.95
CA ALA A 61 -7.81 9.65 1.30
C ALA A 61 -7.35 10.99 1.89
N ARG A 62 -7.69 12.10 1.22
CA ARG A 62 -7.36 13.45 1.71
C ARG A 62 -7.93 13.74 3.09
N LYS A 63 -9.17 13.34 3.36
CA LYS A 63 -9.83 13.56 4.67
C LYS A 63 -9.09 12.93 5.84
N ILE A 64 -8.44 11.79 5.63
CA ILE A 64 -7.67 11.08 6.66
C ILE A 64 -6.17 11.40 6.60
N GLY A 65 -5.74 12.32 5.73
CA GLY A 65 -4.32 12.66 5.53
C GLY A 65 -3.53 11.65 4.70
N ALA A 66 -4.19 10.68 4.06
CA ALA A 66 -3.54 9.73 3.17
C ALA A 66 -3.29 10.35 1.78
N LYS A 67 -2.23 9.87 1.12
CA LYS A 67 -1.88 10.22 -0.26
C LYS A 67 -2.09 9.01 -1.17
N ILE A 68 -2.75 9.25 -2.31
CA ILE A 68 -2.81 8.28 -3.41
C ILE A 68 -1.67 8.61 -4.38
N ILE A 69 -0.74 7.68 -4.53
CA ILE A 69 0.51 7.85 -5.28
C ILE A 69 0.47 6.92 -6.50
N PRO A 70 0.21 7.44 -7.71
CA PRO A 70 0.24 6.65 -8.93
C PRO A 70 1.68 6.26 -9.27
N ALA A 71 1.88 5.15 -9.99
CA ALA A 71 3.21 4.69 -10.36
C ALA A 71 3.98 5.66 -11.27
N CYS A 72 3.33 6.63 -11.91
CA CYS A 72 4.00 7.70 -12.66
C CYS A 72 4.51 8.85 -11.79
N ASP A 73 4.13 8.91 -10.50
CA ASP A 73 4.55 9.99 -9.61
C ASP A 73 6.02 9.82 -9.17
N PRO A 74 6.78 10.92 -9.02
CA PRO A 74 8.15 10.88 -8.49
C PRO A 74 8.26 10.31 -7.07
N ASP A 75 7.22 10.48 -6.24
CA ASP A 75 7.21 9.96 -4.87
C ASP A 75 6.96 8.43 -4.82
N TYR A 76 6.66 7.80 -5.96
CA TYR A 76 6.44 6.36 -6.02
C TYR A 76 7.77 5.58 -5.93
N PRO A 77 7.89 4.60 -5.01
CA PRO A 77 9.16 3.95 -4.72
C PRO A 77 9.69 3.13 -5.90
N ASP A 78 10.94 3.36 -6.27
CA ASP A 78 11.58 2.69 -7.40
C ASP A 78 11.68 1.18 -7.22
N ILE A 79 11.80 0.68 -5.99
CA ILE A 79 11.80 -0.76 -5.74
C ILE A 79 10.50 -1.42 -6.21
N LEU A 80 9.33 -0.78 -6.00
CA LEU A 80 8.05 -1.30 -6.49
C LEU A 80 7.86 -1.07 -7.99
N ARG A 81 8.43 0.03 -8.52
CA ARG A 81 8.37 0.32 -9.98
C ARG A 81 9.02 -0.79 -10.81
N ASN A 82 10.05 -1.43 -10.25
CA ASN A 82 10.90 -2.39 -10.95
C ASN A 82 10.53 -3.87 -10.72
N ILE A 83 9.51 -4.19 -9.91
CA ILE A 83 9.07 -5.59 -9.74
C ILE A 83 8.08 -6.03 -10.82
N PRO A 84 8.06 -7.32 -11.18
CA PRO A 84 6.94 -7.90 -11.90
C PRO A 84 5.64 -7.70 -11.12
N GLY A 85 4.62 -7.16 -11.79
CA GLY A 85 3.35 -6.86 -11.12
C GLY A 85 3.34 -5.59 -10.28
N CYS A 86 4.23 -4.63 -10.56
CA CYS A 86 4.22 -3.27 -10.02
C CYS A 86 2.77 -2.77 -9.77
N PRO A 87 2.41 -2.40 -8.53
CA PRO A 87 1.12 -1.79 -8.27
C PRO A 87 0.96 -0.51 -9.08
N ALA A 88 -0.13 -0.38 -9.84
CA ALA A 88 -0.38 0.84 -10.63
C ALA A 88 -0.53 2.09 -9.75
N VAL A 89 -0.96 1.90 -8.51
CA VAL A 89 -1.18 2.94 -7.51
C VAL A 89 -1.00 2.35 -6.12
N ILE A 90 -0.43 3.13 -5.20
CA ILE A 90 -0.44 2.83 -3.78
C ILE A 90 -1.13 3.96 -3.01
N THR A 91 -1.77 3.64 -1.91
CA THR A 91 -2.28 4.60 -0.94
C THR A 91 -1.37 4.55 0.28
N ALA A 92 -0.93 5.72 0.74
CA ALA A 92 0.07 5.90 1.78
C ALA A 92 -0.46 6.82 2.89
N LEU A 93 -0.29 6.43 4.15
CA LEU A 93 -0.71 7.20 5.33
C LEU A 93 0.42 7.25 6.36
N GLY A 94 0.87 8.47 6.71
CA GLY A 94 2.06 8.70 7.54
C GLY A 94 3.17 9.40 6.75
N ASP A 95 4.42 9.12 7.11
CA ASP A 95 5.60 9.77 6.50
C ASP A 95 6.02 9.10 5.18
N VAL A 96 5.61 9.71 4.07
CA VAL A 96 5.95 9.21 2.72
C VAL A 96 7.43 9.33 2.37
N SER A 97 8.22 10.14 3.11
CA SER A 97 9.66 10.26 2.83
C SER A 97 10.41 8.95 3.05
N LEU A 98 9.86 8.05 3.87
CA LEU A 98 10.40 6.72 4.15
C LEU A 98 10.47 5.84 2.89
N LEU A 99 9.65 6.10 1.87
CA LEU A 99 9.66 5.34 0.60
C LEU A 99 10.96 5.50 -0.20
N SER A 100 11.77 6.52 0.11
CA SER A 100 13.07 6.80 -0.52
C SER A 100 14.28 6.27 0.27
N ARG A 101 14.04 5.67 1.45
CA ARG A 101 15.09 5.18 2.35
C ARG A 101 15.52 3.76 2.01
N GLU A 102 16.65 3.33 2.56
CA GLU A 102 17.06 1.93 2.51
C GLU A 102 16.16 1.09 3.41
N ILE A 103 15.51 0.07 2.83
CA ILE A 103 14.49 -0.73 3.50
C ILE A 103 14.92 -2.20 3.63
N ILE A 104 14.54 -2.83 4.73
CA ILE A 104 14.69 -4.28 4.94
C ILE A 104 13.34 -4.86 5.36
N ALA A 105 12.89 -5.89 4.63
CA ALA A 105 11.66 -6.58 4.94
C ALA A 105 11.88 -7.65 6.03
N ILE A 106 11.07 -7.63 7.08
CA ILE A 106 10.98 -8.72 8.06
C ILE A 106 9.60 -9.35 7.92
N ILE A 107 9.56 -10.62 7.56
CA ILE A 107 8.34 -11.41 7.40
C ILE A 107 8.42 -12.66 8.27
N GLY A 108 7.27 -13.18 8.70
CA GLY A 108 7.25 -14.49 9.34
C GLY A 108 5.88 -14.96 9.79
N GLY A 109 5.88 -16.06 10.54
CA GLY A 109 4.67 -16.77 10.93
C GLY A 109 3.73 -15.95 11.82
N ARG A 110 2.44 -16.02 11.48
CA ARG A 110 1.35 -15.41 12.26
C ARG A 110 1.14 -16.03 13.63
N ASN A 111 1.38 -17.34 13.72
CA ASN A 111 1.39 -18.10 14.96
C ASN A 111 2.83 -18.39 15.40
N SER A 112 3.56 -17.33 15.75
CA SER A 112 4.96 -17.42 16.17
C SER A 112 5.09 -17.74 17.67
N SER A 113 6.22 -18.32 18.06
CA SER A 113 6.59 -18.46 19.46
C SER A 113 6.93 -17.10 20.09
N VAL A 114 6.94 -17.03 21.43
CA VAL A 114 7.43 -15.86 22.16
C VAL A 114 8.89 -15.56 21.77
N SER A 115 9.74 -16.58 21.68
CA SER A 115 11.14 -16.42 21.29
C SER A 115 11.28 -15.86 19.87
N GLY A 116 10.46 -16.32 18.93
CA GLY A 116 10.47 -15.81 17.55
C GLY A 116 10.08 -14.34 17.47
N ARG A 117 9.04 -13.93 18.22
CA ARG A 117 8.65 -12.51 18.29
C ARG A 117 9.73 -11.65 18.94
N ASN A 118 10.34 -12.13 20.03
CA ASN A 118 11.43 -11.40 20.70
C ASN A 118 12.63 -11.22 19.76
N PHE A 119 12.98 -12.28 19.00
CA PHE A 119 14.04 -12.20 18.01
C PHE A 119 13.71 -11.20 16.90
N ALA A 120 12.50 -11.24 16.33
CA ALA A 120 12.08 -10.31 15.29
C ALA A 120 12.07 -8.85 15.77
N SER A 121 11.59 -8.60 16.99
CA SER A 121 11.61 -7.26 17.59
C SER A 121 13.02 -6.76 17.83
N LYS A 122 13.92 -7.63 18.33
CA LYS A 122 15.34 -7.28 18.50
C LYS A 122 16.01 -6.99 17.15
N LEU A 123 15.84 -7.87 16.17
CA LEU A 123 16.40 -7.68 14.83
C LEU A 123 15.90 -6.39 14.19
N ALA A 124 14.61 -6.08 14.32
CA ALA A 124 14.04 -4.83 13.82
C ALA A 124 14.70 -3.61 14.48
N LEU A 125 14.93 -3.65 15.80
CA LEU A 125 15.63 -2.59 16.51
C LEU A 125 17.08 -2.45 16.04
N ASP A 126 17.83 -3.55 15.99
CA ASP A 126 19.24 -3.56 15.58
C ASP A 126 19.40 -2.98 14.14
N LEU A 127 18.47 -3.30 13.23
CA LEU A 127 18.46 -2.75 11.86
C LEU A 127 18.10 -1.25 11.83
N SER A 128 17.13 -0.84 12.64
CA SER A 128 16.75 0.57 12.75
C SER A 128 17.86 1.43 13.36
N GLU A 129 18.59 0.91 14.34
CA GLU A 129 19.78 1.55 14.92
C GLU A 129 20.92 1.66 13.89
N ALA A 130 21.02 0.70 12.96
CA ALA A 130 21.94 0.74 11.83
C ALA A 130 21.49 1.68 10.69
N GLY A 131 20.31 2.31 10.80
CA GLY A 131 19.82 3.32 9.85
C GLY A 131 18.89 2.82 8.75
N PHE A 132 18.54 1.52 8.75
CA PHE A 132 17.56 0.94 7.83
C PHE A 132 16.13 1.20 8.28
N ILE A 133 15.19 1.24 7.33
CA ILE A 133 13.76 1.23 7.63
C ILE A 133 13.23 -0.20 7.54
N VAL A 134 12.64 -0.68 8.63
CA VAL A 134 11.99 -1.99 8.65
C VAL A 134 10.66 -1.91 7.90
N VAL A 135 10.39 -2.90 7.05
CA VAL A 135 9.11 -3.07 6.35
C VAL A 135 8.48 -4.41 6.76
N SER A 136 7.18 -4.43 7.06
CA SER A 136 6.48 -5.68 7.37
C SER A 136 4.95 -5.59 7.16
N GLY A 137 4.22 -6.70 7.18
CA GLY A 137 2.83 -6.81 6.72
C GLY A 137 1.73 -6.40 7.72
N LEU A 138 2.10 -5.92 8.91
CA LEU A 138 1.19 -5.64 10.03
C LEU A 138 0.30 -6.83 10.44
N ALA A 139 0.61 -8.05 10.01
CA ALA A 139 -0.09 -9.24 10.47
C ALA A 139 0.23 -9.54 11.95
N ARG A 140 -0.46 -10.53 12.53
CA ARG A 140 -0.11 -11.05 13.86
C ARG A 140 1.31 -11.62 13.88
N GLY A 141 1.88 -11.73 15.07
CA GLY A 141 3.10 -12.50 15.27
C GLY A 141 4.35 -11.70 14.90
N ILE A 142 5.13 -12.21 13.94
CA ILE A 142 6.42 -11.62 13.56
C ILE A 142 6.25 -10.20 13.01
N ASP A 143 5.23 -9.97 12.18
CA ASP A 143 5.01 -8.65 11.57
C ASP A 143 4.65 -7.56 12.59
N THR A 144 3.79 -7.88 13.58
CA THR A 144 3.52 -6.99 14.73
C THR A 144 4.82 -6.68 15.48
N ALA A 145 5.63 -7.71 15.76
CA ALA A 145 6.87 -7.56 16.52
C ALA A 145 7.91 -6.69 15.79
N ALA A 146 8.04 -6.85 14.47
CA ALA A 146 8.94 -6.04 13.64
C ALA A 146 8.48 -4.57 13.61
N ASN A 147 7.20 -4.31 13.34
CA ASN A 147 6.66 -2.96 13.30
C ASN A 147 6.63 -2.25 14.67
N SER A 148 6.69 -3.00 15.78
CA SER A 148 6.69 -2.42 17.14
C SER A 148 7.93 -1.58 17.46
N VAL A 149 8.94 -1.55 16.57
CA VAL A 149 10.08 -0.64 16.68
C VAL A 149 9.66 0.84 16.72
N ILE A 150 8.46 1.17 16.22
CA ILE A 150 7.85 2.51 16.35
C ILE A 150 7.70 2.95 17.82
N TYR A 151 7.43 2.04 18.75
CA TYR A 151 7.36 2.36 20.17
C TYR A 151 8.72 2.66 20.81
N LYS A 152 9.81 2.42 20.07
CA LYS A 152 11.19 2.77 20.44
C LYS A 152 11.68 4.02 19.72
N ASN A 153 10.76 4.81 19.14
CA ASN A 153 11.06 6.03 18.37
C ASN A 153 11.85 5.79 17.07
N HIS A 154 11.67 4.61 16.45
CA HIS A 154 12.21 4.32 15.12
C HIS A 154 11.09 4.14 14.10
N SER A 155 11.23 4.74 12.93
CA SER A 155 10.27 4.61 11.83
C SER A 155 10.20 3.17 11.28
N THR A 156 9.01 2.80 10.80
CA THR A 156 8.73 1.52 10.13
C THR A 156 7.71 1.74 9.02
N ILE A 157 7.69 0.84 8.04
CA ILE A 157 6.67 0.80 6.99
C ILE A 157 5.81 -0.46 7.15
N ALA A 158 4.51 -0.28 7.33
CA ALA A 158 3.54 -1.36 7.35
C ALA A 158 2.84 -1.50 5.99
N VAL A 159 2.88 -2.69 5.39
CA VAL A 159 2.14 -3.01 4.15
C VAL A 159 0.88 -3.79 4.51
N THR A 160 -0.30 -3.18 4.42
CA THR A 160 -1.54 -3.85 4.84
C THR A 160 -2.23 -4.62 3.71
N ALA A 161 -2.87 -5.74 4.06
CA ALA A 161 -3.69 -6.56 3.18
C ALA A 161 -5.18 -6.15 3.19
N SER A 162 -5.46 -4.90 3.52
CA SER A 162 -6.78 -4.26 3.52
C SER A 162 -6.71 -2.87 2.89
N GLY A 163 -7.85 -2.21 2.71
CA GLY A 163 -7.88 -0.78 2.41
C GLY A 163 -7.23 0.03 3.53
N ILE A 164 -6.70 1.21 3.21
CA ILE A 164 -5.97 2.06 4.17
C ILE A 164 -6.87 2.54 5.33
N ASP A 165 -8.19 2.52 5.12
CA ASP A 165 -9.22 2.88 6.09
C ASP A 165 -9.71 1.68 6.93
N VAL A 166 -9.22 0.48 6.64
CA VAL A 166 -9.64 -0.75 7.31
C VAL A 166 -8.46 -1.34 8.07
N VAL A 167 -8.45 -1.18 9.39
CA VAL A 167 -7.38 -1.76 10.21
C VAL A 167 -7.60 -3.26 10.40
N TYR A 168 -6.58 -4.04 10.04
CA TYR A 168 -6.56 -5.48 10.27
C TYR A 168 -5.14 -5.99 10.57
N PRO A 169 -4.96 -6.90 11.55
CA PRO A 169 -5.97 -7.38 12.49
C PRO A 169 -6.41 -6.27 13.47
N ARG A 170 -7.63 -6.34 13.98
CA ARG A 170 -8.18 -5.31 14.88
C ARG A 170 -7.33 -5.10 16.14
N GLU A 171 -6.65 -6.13 16.63
CA GLU A 171 -5.74 -6.02 17.78
C GLU A 171 -4.51 -5.15 17.52
N ASN A 172 -4.14 -4.93 16.25
CA ASN A 172 -3.05 -4.02 15.87
C ASN A 172 -3.54 -2.58 15.67
N SER A 173 -4.74 -2.20 16.16
CA SER A 173 -5.27 -0.84 15.97
C SER A 173 -4.40 0.24 16.61
N ASP A 174 -3.89 -0.02 17.81
CA ASP A 174 -2.99 0.93 18.49
C ASP A 174 -1.64 1.04 17.78
N LEU A 175 -1.12 -0.08 17.27
CA LEU A 175 0.12 -0.11 16.49
C LEU A 175 -0.06 0.64 15.16
N TYR A 176 -1.16 0.40 14.45
CA TYR A 176 -1.51 1.11 13.21
C TYR A 176 -1.51 2.62 13.46
N LYS A 177 -2.24 3.06 14.49
CA LYS A 177 -2.32 4.47 14.87
C LYS A 177 -0.94 5.05 15.17
N LYS A 178 -0.13 4.34 15.98
CA LYS A 178 1.22 4.74 16.33
C LYS A 178 2.10 4.90 15.09
N ILE A 179 2.07 3.96 14.14
CA ILE A 179 2.82 4.06 12.89
C ILE A 179 2.39 5.30 12.11
N THR A 180 1.09 5.55 11.97
CA THR A 180 0.59 6.68 11.17
C THR A 180 0.80 8.05 11.81
N GLU A 181 0.90 8.12 13.14
CA GLU A 181 1.00 9.37 13.89
C GLU A 181 2.44 9.72 14.33
N ASP A 182 3.32 8.73 14.50
CA ASP A 182 4.64 8.91 15.14
C ASP A 182 5.81 8.70 14.16
N GLY A 183 5.64 9.16 12.92
CA GLY A 183 6.72 9.16 11.92
C GLY A 183 7.00 7.79 11.26
N GLY A 184 6.04 6.87 11.32
CA GLY A 184 6.02 5.67 10.48
C GLY A 184 5.15 5.88 9.24
N LEU A 185 4.97 4.81 8.46
CA LEU A 185 4.17 4.82 7.25
C LEU A 185 3.35 3.54 7.12
N VAL A 186 2.10 3.66 6.71
CA VAL A 186 1.28 2.52 6.25
C VAL A 186 1.02 2.68 4.76
N ILE A 187 1.18 1.59 4.00
CA ILE A 187 0.85 1.55 2.57
C ILE A 187 -0.06 0.37 2.22
N THR A 188 -0.83 0.54 1.15
CA THR A 188 -1.62 -0.54 0.52
C THR A 188 -1.83 -0.25 -0.96
N GLU A 189 -1.91 -1.30 -1.78
CA GLU A 189 -2.39 -1.18 -3.16
C GLU A 189 -3.91 -1.34 -3.27
N LEU A 190 -4.60 -1.71 -2.19
CA LEU A 190 -6.01 -2.08 -2.23
C LEU A 190 -6.93 -0.85 -2.18
N PRO A 191 -8.12 -0.93 -2.80
CA PRO A 191 -9.12 0.12 -2.71
C PRO A 191 -9.55 0.39 -1.26
N PHE A 192 -10.02 1.61 -1.00
CA PHE A 192 -10.76 1.93 0.23
C PHE A 192 -11.87 0.91 0.51
N ALA A 193 -12.18 0.73 1.79
CA ALA A 193 -13.15 -0.23 2.32
C ALA A 193 -12.86 -1.71 1.97
N THR A 194 -11.71 -2.03 1.38
CA THR A 194 -11.34 -3.42 1.09
C THR A 194 -11.09 -4.17 2.40
N LYS A 195 -11.93 -5.15 2.68
CA LYS A 195 -11.73 -6.08 3.79
C LYS A 195 -10.65 -7.10 3.44
N PRO A 196 -9.85 -7.55 4.43
CA PRO A 196 -8.87 -8.60 4.21
C PRO A 196 -9.54 -9.87 3.73
N LYS A 197 -8.95 -10.55 2.74
CA LYS A 197 -9.42 -11.87 2.28
C LYS A 197 -8.66 -12.95 3.05
N PRO A 198 -9.32 -14.04 3.48
CA PRO A 198 -8.65 -15.17 4.14
C PRO A 198 -7.52 -15.80 3.30
N GLN A 199 -7.58 -15.67 1.97
CA GLN A 199 -6.64 -16.28 1.01
C GLN A 199 -5.46 -15.37 0.63
N SER A 200 -5.55 -14.04 0.77
CA SER A 200 -4.45 -13.10 0.48
C SER A 200 -3.42 -13.05 1.63
N MET A 201 -3.35 -14.14 2.36
CA MET A 201 -2.87 -14.27 3.73
C MET A 201 -2.28 -15.66 3.89
N SER A 202 -1.57 -16.14 2.86
CA SER A 202 -1.09 -17.51 2.79
C SER A 202 -0.30 -17.86 4.04
N SER A 203 -0.82 -18.86 4.73
CA SER A 203 -0.22 -19.60 5.83
C SER A 203 1.05 -20.28 5.31
N ASN A 204 2.21 -19.70 5.61
CA ASN A 204 3.49 -20.41 5.62
C ASN A 204 4.14 -20.15 6.97
#